data_AF-A0A1M5PGH0-F1
#
_entry.id   AF-A0A1M5PGH0-F1
#
_cell.length_a   1.000
_cell.length_b   1.000
_cell.length_c   1.000
_cell.angle_alpha   90.00
_cell.angle_beta   90.00
_cell.angle_gamma   90.00
#
_symmetry.space_group_name_H-M   'P 1'
#
loop_
_entity.id
_entity.type
_entity.pdbx_description
1 polymer ?
#
loop_
_entity_poly.entity_id
_entity_poly.type
_entity_poly.pdbx_seq_one_letter_code
_entity_poly.pdbx_strand_id
1 'polypeptide(L)'
;MKKNKIFFIILIVFAFQLIHSQNPTAYEFQWQKEPNPELILDKDYFLLGTLSDYLGREKTYKNDDFVDNYYKGGTSLMSYIMKIYSDESPEFVVEKNQYPYNSVQDILRSKKISKKMNSFYDFKHEGGFKYFLDPKDKEWRKKQDDYYKSTEPKDTVYVGTMKANLFKTNVQKISFIIGAYSRYGEQKETRYCISLYNSVSKYEYCIAILKQLKCTNIEKKITDNNIPTNKLVYFKPSRELKKYLDAYKFLRL
;
A
#
# COMPACT_ATOMS: atom_id res chain seq x y z
N MET A 1 -13.27 62.93 -11.22
CA MET A 1 -12.03 62.10 -11.08
C MET A 1 -11.99 61.15 -9.88
N LYS A 2 -12.69 61.39 -8.75
CA LYS A 2 -12.66 60.46 -7.59
C LYS A 2 -13.42 59.13 -7.78
N LYS A 3 -14.52 59.10 -8.55
CA LYS A 3 -15.32 57.88 -8.80
C LYS A 3 -14.57 56.81 -9.61
N ASN A 4 -13.72 57.19 -10.57
CA ASN A 4 -12.97 56.23 -11.39
C ASN A 4 -11.82 55.55 -10.62
N LYS A 5 -11.28 56.19 -9.57
CA LYS A 5 -10.24 55.58 -8.71
C LYS A 5 -10.81 54.49 -7.80
N ILE A 6 -12.04 54.66 -7.29
CA ILE A 6 -12.72 53.66 -6.47
C ILE A 6 -13.06 52.42 -7.29
N PHE A 7 -13.50 52.60 -8.54
CA PHE A 7 -13.79 51.48 -9.44
C PHE A 7 -12.54 50.63 -9.73
N PHE A 8 -11.39 51.27 -9.93
CA PHE A 8 -10.12 50.58 -10.17
C PHE A 8 -9.62 49.80 -8.95
N ILE A 9 -9.81 50.32 -7.74
CA ILE A 9 -9.42 49.63 -6.49
C ILE A 9 -10.30 48.39 -6.26
N ILE A 10 -11.60 48.48 -6.52
CA ILE A 10 -12.52 47.33 -6.40
C ILE A 10 -12.14 46.23 -7.40
N LEU A 11 -11.75 46.59 -8.62
CA LEU A 11 -11.37 45.64 -9.67
C LEU A 11 -10.04 44.92 -9.34
N ILE A 12 -9.09 45.61 -8.69
CA ILE A 12 -7.83 45.01 -8.22
C ILE A 12 -8.09 44.06 -7.04
N VAL A 13 -8.96 44.42 -6.08
CA VAL A 13 -9.30 43.55 -4.95
C VAL A 13 -10.03 42.28 -5.42
N PHE A 14 -10.92 42.38 -6.41
CA PHE A 14 -11.55 41.20 -7.03
C PHE A 14 -10.56 40.33 -7.82
N ALA A 15 -9.59 40.94 -8.52
CA ALA A 15 -8.53 40.20 -9.20
C ALA A 15 -7.63 39.43 -8.21
N PHE A 16 -7.35 39.99 -7.04
CA PHE A 16 -6.58 39.30 -5.99
C PHE A 16 -7.35 38.14 -5.36
N GLN A 17 -8.68 38.22 -5.23
CA GLN A 17 -9.50 37.09 -4.75
C GLN A 17 -9.55 35.92 -5.76
N LEU A 18 -9.47 36.21 -7.06
CA LEU A 18 -9.35 35.17 -8.10
C LEU A 18 -7.95 34.51 -8.10
N ILE A 19 -6.90 35.23 -7.71
CA ILE A 19 -5.53 34.70 -7.66
C ILE A 19 -5.26 33.94 -6.35
N HIS A 20 -5.91 34.29 -5.23
CA HIS A 20 -5.79 33.57 -3.96
C HIS A 20 -6.83 32.44 -3.76
N SER A 21 -7.67 32.16 -4.77
CA SER A 21 -8.59 31.01 -4.79
C SER A 21 -7.99 29.76 -5.45
N GLN A 22 -6.70 29.77 -5.81
CA GLN A 22 -5.99 28.58 -6.27
C GLN A 22 -5.42 27.79 -5.07
N ASN A 23 -6.29 27.43 -4.13
CA ASN A 23 -6.07 26.18 -3.41
C ASN A 23 -6.43 25.07 -4.40
N PRO A 24 -5.55 24.10 -4.69
CA PRO A 24 -5.92 22.98 -5.53
C PRO A 24 -7.01 22.20 -4.80
N THR A 25 -8.26 22.48 -5.16
CA THR A 25 -9.38 21.65 -4.77
C THR A 25 -9.19 20.29 -5.43
N ALA A 26 -9.66 19.22 -4.78
CA ALA A 26 -9.50 17.83 -5.19
C ALA A 26 -9.90 17.51 -6.66
N TYR A 27 -10.48 18.48 -7.37
CA TYR A 27 -10.88 18.43 -8.76
C TYR A 27 -9.72 18.63 -9.76
N GLU A 28 -8.66 19.37 -9.42
CA GLU A 28 -7.55 19.63 -10.37
C GLU A 28 -6.55 18.47 -10.52
N PHE A 29 -6.73 17.37 -9.76
CA PHE A 29 -5.97 16.14 -9.92
C PHE A 29 -6.56 15.18 -10.98
N GLN A 30 -7.69 15.52 -11.60
CA GLN A 30 -8.44 14.63 -12.52
C GLN A 30 -8.10 14.80 -14.01
N TRP A 31 -6.81 14.83 -14.35
CA TRP A 31 -6.33 14.35 -15.65
C TRP A 31 -5.30 13.22 -15.46
N GLN A 32 -5.55 12.30 -14.53
CA GLN A 32 -4.91 11.00 -14.60
C GLN A 32 -5.50 10.24 -15.79
N LYS A 33 -4.65 9.94 -16.79
CA LYS A 33 -4.96 9.01 -17.88
C LYS A 33 -5.73 7.81 -17.32
N GLU A 34 -7.01 7.72 -17.64
CA GLU A 34 -7.77 6.48 -17.43
C GLU A 34 -6.95 5.33 -18.05
N PRO A 35 -6.74 4.22 -17.33
CA PRO A 35 -6.03 3.08 -17.90
C PRO A 35 -6.77 2.63 -19.16
N ASN A 36 -6.01 2.13 -20.16
CA ASN A 36 -6.60 1.61 -21.39
C ASN A 36 -7.72 0.61 -21.03
N PRO A 37 -8.97 0.80 -21.51
CA PRO A 37 -10.11 -0.04 -21.13
C PRO A 37 -9.93 -1.53 -21.45
N GLU A 38 -9.00 -1.90 -22.32
CA GLU A 38 -8.67 -3.29 -22.63
C GLU A 38 -7.74 -3.96 -21.59
N LEU A 39 -7.02 -3.18 -20.78
CA LEU A 39 -6.03 -3.68 -19.82
C LEU A 39 -6.63 -3.79 -18.42
N ILE A 40 -7.64 -4.64 -18.27
CA ILE A 40 -8.40 -4.79 -17.02
C ILE A 40 -7.57 -5.54 -15.97
N LEU A 41 -7.54 -5.00 -14.75
CA LEU A 41 -6.96 -5.67 -13.58
C LEU A 41 -8.06 -6.37 -12.77
N ASP A 42 -7.77 -7.57 -12.29
CA ASP A 42 -8.51 -8.17 -11.18
C ASP A 42 -8.17 -7.39 -9.89
N LYS A 43 -9.16 -6.66 -9.37
CA LYS A 43 -8.98 -5.74 -8.24
C LYS A 43 -8.57 -6.43 -6.94
N ASP A 44 -8.97 -7.67 -6.72
CA ASP A 44 -8.64 -8.41 -5.50
C ASP A 44 -7.16 -8.79 -5.50
N TYR A 45 -6.68 -9.30 -6.64
CA TYR A 45 -5.29 -9.67 -6.79
C TYR A 45 -4.37 -8.45 -6.92
N PHE A 46 -4.87 -7.37 -7.52
CA PHE A 46 -4.18 -6.08 -7.50
C PHE A 46 -3.97 -5.61 -6.06
N LEU A 47 -5.04 -5.48 -5.26
CA LEU A 47 -4.94 -5.07 -3.86
C LEU A 47 -4.02 -6.01 -3.07
N LEU A 48 -4.17 -7.33 -3.23
CA LEU A 48 -3.33 -8.34 -2.60
C LEU A 48 -1.83 -8.12 -2.88
N GLY A 49 -1.47 -7.74 -4.11
CA GLY A 49 -0.10 -7.40 -4.49
C GLY A 49 0.42 -6.16 -3.78
N THR A 50 -0.46 -5.19 -3.53
CA THR A 50 -0.10 -3.96 -2.80
C THR A 50 0.01 -4.15 -1.30
N LEU A 51 -0.51 -5.22 -0.69
CA LEU A 51 -0.50 -5.35 0.78
C LEU A 51 0.93 -5.46 1.32
N SER A 52 1.18 -5.08 2.58
CA SER A 52 2.43 -5.32 3.28
C SER A 52 2.62 -6.80 3.57
N ASP A 53 3.87 -7.26 3.44
CA ASP A 53 4.32 -8.58 3.89
C ASP A 53 5.61 -8.44 4.71
N TYR A 54 5.89 -7.24 5.23
CA TYR A 54 6.99 -7.01 6.16
C TYR A 54 6.72 -7.81 7.43
N LEU A 55 7.53 -8.84 7.69
CA LEU A 55 7.27 -9.84 8.75
C LEU A 55 5.95 -10.60 8.57
N GLY A 56 5.43 -10.65 7.34
CA GLY A 56 4.19 -11.33 6.98
C GLY A 56 2.94 -10.46 7.12
N ARG A 57 1.77 -11.03 6.83
CA ARG A 57 0.50 -10.29 6.94
C ARG A 57 0.01 -10.32 8.38
N GLU A 58 -0.03 -9.17 9.04
CA GLU A 58 -0.53 -9.08 10.41
C GLU A 58 -2.05 -9.08 10.47
N LYS A 59 -2.59 -9.76 11.48
CA LYS A 59 -4.00 -9.72 11.85
C LYS A 59 -4.12 -9.77 13.37
N THR A 60 -4.94 -8.89 13.94
CA THR A 60 -5.32 -8.92 15.37
C THR A 60 -6.84 -8.99 15.49
N TYR A 61 -7.35 -9.36 16.68
CA TYR A 61 -8.80 -9.41 16.91
C TYR A 61 -9.42 -8.01 17.06
N LYS A 62 -8.63 -7.01 17.49
CA LYS A 62 -9.08 -5.62 17.64
C LYS A 62 -9.12 -4.83 16.34
N ASN A 63 -8.41 -5.29 15.31
CA ASN A 63 -8.21 -4.54 14.06
C ASN A 63 -8.76 -5.34 12.87
N ASP A 64 -10.01 -5.80 12.97
CA ASP A 64 -10.65 -6.66 11.98
C ASP A 64 -11.13 -5.91 10.72
N ASP A 65 -11.01 -4.58 10.71
CA ASP A 65 -11.28 -3.69 9.59
C ASP A 65 -10.02 -3.18 8.87
N PHE A 66 -8.83 -3.42 9.42
CA PHE A 66 -7.59 -2.94 8.83
C PHE A 66 -7.25 -3.66 7.54
N VAL A 67 -7.21 -2.92 6.44
CA VAL A 67 -6.76 -3.42 5.15
C VAL A 67 -5.24 -3.30 5.11
N ASP A 68 -4.72 -2.08 5.11
CA ASP A 68 -3.27 -1.84 5.18
C ASP A 68 -2.94 -0.36 5.41
N ASN A 69 -1.68 -0.07 5.68
CA ASN A 69 -1.14 1.28 5.76
C ASN A 69 -0.18 1.57 4.59
N TYR A 70 -0.22 2.80 4.08
CA TYR A 70 0.61 3.24 2.94
C TYR A 70 1.51 4.41 3.33
N TYR A 71 2.70 4.48 2.69
CA TYR A 71 3.69 5.52 2.96
C TYR A 71 3.32 6.86 2.32
N LYS A 72 3.89 7.94 2.86
CA LYS A 72 3.84 9.29 2.29
C LYS A 72 4.20 9.27 0.79
N GLY A 73 3.33 9.85 -0.03
CA GLY A 73 3.44 9.89 -1.49
C GLY A 73 2.54 8.88 -2.22
N GLY A 74 1.96 7.89 -1.52
CA GLY A 74 1.14 6.82 -2.11
C GLY A 74 -0.24 7.24 -2.61
N THR A 75 -0.52 8.53 -2.73
CA THR A 75 -1.85 9.09 -2.98
C THR A 75 -2.48 8.54 -4.26
N SER A 76 -1.74 8.44 -5.37
CA SER A 76 -2.27 7.88 -6.62
C SER A 76 -2.68 6.41 -6.47
N LEU A 77 -1.85 5.60 -5.83
CA LEU A 77 -2.15 4.18 -5.58
C LEU A 77 -3.38 4.02 -4.70
N MET A 78 -3.47 4.80 -3.62
CA MET A 78 -4.60 4.73 -2.69
C MET A 78 -5.89 5.21 -3.34
N SER A 79 -5.88 6.35 -4.03
CA SER A 79 -7.04 6.85 -4.77
C SER A 79 -7.55 5.84 -5.80
N TYR A 80 -6.63 5.15 -6.49
CA TYR A 80 -7.02 4.09 -7.41
C TYR A 80 -7.65 2.90 -6.70
N ILE A 81 -7.08 2.44 -5.58
CA ILE A 81 -7.67 1.37 -4.75
C ILE A 81 -9.08 1.78 -4.30
N MET A 82 -9.27 3.00 -3.80
CA MET A 82 -10.61 3.48 -3.40
C MET A 82 -11.58 3.46 -4.57
N LYS A 83 -11.16 3.95 -5.74
CA LYS A 83 -12.01 3.99 -6.95
C LYS A 83 -12.47 2.59 -7.37
N ILE A 84 -11.59 1.58 -7.37
CA ILE A 84 -11.96 0.23 -7.83
C ILE A 84 -12.83 -0.56 -6.82
N TYR A 85 -12.98 -0.05 -5.59
CA TYR A 85 -13.80 -0.64 -4.54
C TYR A 85 -15.03 0.21 -4.14
N SER A 86 -15.25 1.37 -4.77
CA SER A 86 -16.33 2.31 -4.39
C SER A 86 -17.71 1.67 -4.32
N ASP A 87 -18.02 0.77 -5.26
CA ASP A 87 -19.34 0.16 -5.37
C ASP A 87 -19.52 -1.01 -4.40
N GLU A 88 -18.42 -1.66 -3.99
CA GLU A 88 -18.47 -2.85 -3.14
C GLU A 88 -18.38 -2.54 -1.65
N SER A 89 -17.76 -1.43 -1.28
CA SER A 89 -17.46 -1.09 0.11
C SER A 89 -17.62 0.42 0.30
N PRO A 90 -18.84 0.97 0.34
CA PRO A 90 -19.05 2.39 0.63
C PRO A 90 -18.51 2.79 2.02
N GLU A 91 -18.30 1.83 2.93
CA GLU A 91 -17.63 1.99 4.21
C GLU A 91 -16.09 2.07 4.13
N PHE A 92 -15.50 2.10 2.93
CA PHE A 92 -14.06 2.15 2.74
C PHE A 92 -13.53 3.53 3.14
N VAL A 93 -12.81 3.59 4.26
CA VAL A 93 -12.33 4.85 4.84
C VAL A 93 -10.80 4.92 4.77
N VAL A 94 -10.32 6.13 4.49
CA VAL A 94 -8.91 6.51 4.67
C VAL A 94 -8.80 7.26 5.99
N GLU A 95 -8.18 6.63 6.97
CA GLU A 95 -7.82 7.30 8.22
C GLU A 95 -6.44 7.92 8.05
N LYS A 96 -6.34 9.25 8.20
CA LYS A 96 -5.05 9.93 8.24
C LYS A 96 -4.34 9.57 9.54
N ASN A 97 -3.11 9.10 9.42
CA ASN A 97 -2.26 8.85 10.58
C ASN A 97 -2.06 10.16 11.35
N GLN A 98 -2.49 10.16 12.61
CA GLN A 98 -2.41 11.32 13.50
C GLN A 98 -1.01 11.52 14.10
N TYR A 99 -0.07 10.58 13.86
CA TYR A 99 1.28 10.64 14.40
C TYR A 99 2.32 11.12 13.36
N PRO A 100 2.86 12.34 13.51
CA PRO A 100 3.72 12.99 12.50
C PRO A 100 5.14 12.41 12.37
N TYR A 101 5.52 11.45 13.23
CA TYR A 101 6.88 10.90 13.29
C TYR A 101 7.06 9.60 12.49
N ASN A 102 5.99 9.04 11.93
CA ASN A 102 6.04 7.82 11.16
C ASN A 102 5.87 8.18 9.67
N SER A 103 6.69 7.62 8.78
CA SER A 103 6.58 7.79 7.33
C SER A 103 5.28 7.24 6.70
N VAL A 104 4.40 6.69 7.54
CA VAL A 104 3.07 6.15 7.22
C VAL A 104 2.06 7.28 7.34
N GLN A 105 1.31 7.59 6.28
CA GLN A 105 0.38 8.71 6.29
C GLN A 105 -1.08 8.31 6.30
N ASP A 106 -1.45 7.22 5.63
CA ASP A 106 -2.85 6.90 5.42
C ASP A 106 -3.10 5.39 5.64
N ILE A 107 -4.14 5.10 6.42
CA ILE A 107 -4.57 3.75 6.78
C ILE A 107 -5.87 3.45 6.03
N LEU A 108 -5.88 2.37 5.26
CA LEU A 108 -7.08 1.87 4.62
C LEU A 108 -7.85 0.95 5.56
N ARG A 109 -9.13 1.27 5.78
CA ARG A 109 -10.04 0.47 6.59
C ARG A 109 -11.29 0.08 5.82
N SER A 110 -11.65 -1.19 5.93
CA SER A 110 -12.95 -1.75 5.58
C SER A 110 -13.00 -3.18 6.11
N LYS A 111 -14.01 -3.48 6.92
CA LYS A 111 -14.25 -4.82 7.46
C LYS A 111 -14.48 -5.85 6.36
N LYS A 112 -15.25 -5.49 5.32
CA LYS A 112 -15.53 -6.36 4.18
C LYS A 112 -14.25 -6.67 3.40
N ILE A 113 -13.47 -5.65 3.06
CA ILE A 113 -12.24 -5.82 2.28
C ILE A 113 -11.14 -6.50 3.10
N SER A 114 -10.97 -6.14 4.38
CA SER A 114 -10.00 -6.79 5.27
C SER A 114 -10.30 -8.28 5.41
N LYS A 115 -11.55 -8.67 5.65
CA LYS A 115 -11.95 -10.09 5.71
C LYS A 115 -11.62 -10.82 4.41
N LYS A 116 -11.89 -10.19 3.25
CA LYS A 116 -11.58 -10.75 1.93
C LYS A 116 -10.08 -10.92 1.72
N MET A 117 -9.29 -9.89 2.00
CA MET A 117 -7.83 -9.93 1.86
C MET A 117 -7.18 -10.95 2.80
N ASN A 118 -7.65 -11.02 4.05
CA ASN A 118 -7.16 -12.00 5.02
C ASN A 118 -7.49 -13.44 4.59
N SER A 119 -8.52 -13.67 3.77
CA SER A 119 -8.85 -15.03 3.30
C SER A 119 -7.78 -15.66 2.40
N PHE A 120 -6.87 -14.86 1.82
CA PHE A 120 -5.75 -15.32 1.00
C PHE A 120 -4.56 -15.86 1.82
N TYR A 121 -4.61 -15.78 3.15
CA TYR A 121 -3.51 -16.12 4.03
C TYR A 121 -3.86 -17.27 4.97
N ASP A 122 -2.86 -18.10 5.27
CA ASP A 122 -2.85 -19.02 6.40
C ASP A 122 -2.18 -18.33 7.59
N PHE A 123 -2.93 -18.14 8.66
CA PHE A 123 -2.47 -17.43 9.85
C PHE A 123 -1.92 -18.38 10.90
N LYS A 124 -0.74 -18.06 11.41
CA LYS A 124 -0.15 -18.72 12.58
C LYS A 124 -0.07 -17.75 13.74
N HIS A 125 -0.27 -18.28 14.95
CA HIS A 125 -0.14 -17.52 16.17
C HIS A 125 1.34 -17.20 16.44
N GLU A 126 1.69 -15.92 16.55
CA GLU A 126 3.04 -15.46 16.90
C GLU A 126 3.14 -14.86 18.31
N GLY A 127 2.02 -14.80 19.04
CA GLY A 127 1.93 -14.25 20.40
C GLY A 127 1.56 -12.77 20.42
N GLY A 128 1.74 -12.12 21.57
CA GLY A 128 1.61 -10.66 21.68
C GLY A 128 2.90 -9.95 21.27
N PHE A 129 2.80 -8.66 20.90
CA PHE A 129 3.96 -7.81 20.63
C PHE A 129 5.03 -7.98 21.73
N LYS A 130 6.16 -8.61 21.39
CA LYS A 130 7.36 -8.58 22.25
C LYS A 130 8.02 -7.24 22.07
N TYR A 131 7.67 -6.27 22.90
CA TYR A 131 8.44 -5.05 23.01
C TYR A 131 9.89 -5.42 23.41
N PHE A 132 10.86 -5.11 22.55
CA PHE A 132 12.27 -5.09 22.95
C PHE A 132 12.45 -3.89 23.87
N LEU A 133 12.72 -4.10 25.16
CA LEU A 133 12.68 -3.05 26.18
C LEU A 133 14.02 -2.89 26.91
N ASP A 134 14.29 -1.65 27.32
CA ASP A 134 15.27 -1.33 28.37
C ASP A 134 14.70 -1.80 29.72
N PRO A 135 15.32 -2.80 30.38
CA PRO A 135 14.82 -3.38 31.63
C PRO A 135 14.82 -2.39 32.82
N LYS A 136 15.36 -1.18 32.66
CA LYS A 136 15.50 -0.21 33.77
C LYS A 136 14.28 0.69 33.96
N ASP A 137 13.39 0.82 32.98
CA ASP A 137 12.22 1.69 33.11
C ASP A 137 11.16 1.08 34.07
N LYS A 138 10.98 1.71 35.23
CA LYS A 138 10.06 1.24 36.28
C LYS A 138 8.59 1.47 35.94
N GLU A 139 8.26 2.56 35.22
CA GLU A 139 6.87 2.88 34.89
C GLU A 139 6.35 1.92 33.81
N TRP A 140 7.22 1.56 32.86
CA TRP A 140 6.89 0.59 31.82
C TRP A 140 6.85 -0.85 32.33
N ARG A 141 7.71 -1.25 33.28
CA ARG A 141 7.59 -2.55 33.96
C ARG A 141 6.22 -2.73 34.61
N LYS A 142 5.72 -1.68 35.27
CA LYS A 142 4.37 -1.70 35.85
C LYS A 142 3.29 -1.92 34.78
N LYS A 143 3.35 -1.18 33.65
CA LYS A 143 2.43 -1.35 32.52
C LYS A 143 2.50 -2.76 31.91
N GLN A 144 3.69 -3.34 31.84
CA GLN A 144 3.89 -4.70 31.34
C GLN A 144 3.34 -5.75 32.31
N ASP A 145 3.61 -5.62 33.60
CA ASP A 145 3.05 -6.50 34.65
C ASP A 145 1.52 -6.43 34.67
N ASP A 146 0.96 -5.23 34.57
CA ASP A 146 -0.49 -4.99 34.51
C ASP A 146 -1.09 -5.61 33.23
N TYR A 147 -0.40 -5.51 32.09
CA TYR A 147 -0.79 -6.19 30.84
C TYR A 147 -0.79 -7.72 30.98
N TYR A 148 0.23 -8.31 31.62
CA TYR A 148 0.30 -9.76 31.82
C TYR A 148 -0.72 -10.29 32.82
N LYS A 149 -1.11 -9.47 33.81
CA LYS A 149 -2.16 -9.74 34.81
C LYS A 149 -3.58 -9.49 34.30
N SER A 150 -3.74 -8.74 33.20
CA SER A 150 -5.05 -8.45 32.61
C SER A 150 -5.77 -9.73 32.16
N THR A 151 -7.06 -9.79 32.42
CA THR A 151 -7.98 -10.82 31.90
C THR A 151 -8.55 -10.48 30.54
N GLU A 152 -8.28 -9.27 30.01
CA GLU A 152 -8.65 -8.95 28.62
C GLU A 152 -7.87 -9.87 27.66
N PRO A 153 -8.49 -10.26 26.52
CA PRO A 153 -7.76 -11.00 25.50
C PRO A 153 -6.49 -10.23 25.12
N LYS A 154 -5.32 -10.84 25.28
CA LYS A 154 -4.07 -10.20 24.86
C LYS A 154 -4.14 -9.96 23.36
N ASP A 155 -3.72 -8.78 22.88
CA ASP A 155 -3.61 -8.46 21.46
C ASP A 155 -2.70 -9.48 20.78
N THR A 156 -3.35 -10.55 20.33
CA THR A 156 -2.72 -11.71 19.76
C THR A 156 -2.45 -11.36 18.32
N VAL A 157 -1.17 -11.28 17.98
CA VAL A 157 -0.73 -11.05 16.61
C VAL A 157 -0.67 -12.39 15.92
N TYR A 158 -1.41 -12.48 14.82
CA TYR A 158 -1.30 -13.57 13.88
C TYR A 158 -0.50 -13.09 12.68
N VAL A 159 0.47 -13.90 12.27
CA VAL A 159 1.24 -13.67 11.05
C VAL A 159 0.74 -14.61 9.96
N GLY A 160 0.33 -14.01 8.85
CA GLY A 160 -0.20 -14.66 7.67
C GLY A 160 0.88 -14.95 6.63
N THR A 161 0.86 -16.17 6.11
CA THR A 161 1.60 -16.58 4.89
C THR A 161 0.59 -16.76 3.76
N MET A 162 0.88 -16.29 2.55
CA MET A 162 -0.02 -16.50 1.40
C MET A 162 -0.26 -18.00 1.14
N LYS A 163 -1.54 -18.41 1.04
CA LYS A 163 -1.96 -19.79 0.74
C LYS A 163 -1.38 -20.26 -0.59
N ALA A 164 -1.20 -21.58 -0.76
CA ALA A 164 -0.81 -22.17 -2.03
C ALA A 164 -1.90 -22.00 -3.12
N ASN A 165 -1.50 -22.02 -4.40
CA ASN A 165 -2.40 -22.11 -5.56
C ASN A 165 -3.48 -21.01 -5.65
N LEU A 166 -3.20 -19.81 -5.17
CA LEU A 166 -4.14 -18.67 -5.25
C LEU A 166 -4.46 -18.29 -6.70
N PHE A 167 -3.47 -18.32 -7.58
CA PHE A 167 -3.55 -17.74 -8.91
C PHE A 167 -4.01 -18.73 -9.96
N LYS A 168 -5.21 -18.53 -10.51
CA LYS A 168 -5.82 -19.40 -11.53
C LYS A 168 -5.60 -18.89 -12.95
N THR A 169 -5.64 -17.57 -13.14
CA THR A 169 -5.58 -16.95 -14.47
C THR A 169 -4.35 -16.06 -14.64
N ASN A 170 -4.01 -15.73 -15.90
CA ASN A 170 -2.95 -14.75 -16.18
C ASN A 170 -3.32 -13.34 -15.72
N VAL A 171 -4.60 -12.96 -15.79
CA VAL A 171 -5.07 -11.66 -15.31
C VAL A 171 -4.78 -11.51 -13.82
N GLN A 172 -5.12 -12.50 -12.99
CA GLN A 172 -4.83 -12.47 -11.55
C GLN A 172 -3.34 -12.32 -11.24
N LYS A 173 -2.50 -13.05 -11.99
CA LYS A 173 -1.03 -13.00 -11.89
C LYS A 173 -0.50 -11.63 -12.25
N ILE A 174 -0.95 -11.07 -13.38
CA ILE A 174 -0.58 -9.74 -13.84
C ILE A 174 -1.02 -8.72 -12.79
N SER A 175 -2.27 -8.76 -12.34
CA SER A 175 -2.80 -7.81 -11.36
C SER A 175 -2.01 -7.80 -10.07
N PHE A 176 -1.63 -8.97 -9.55
CA PHE A 176 -0.77 -9.05 -8.39
C PHE A 176 0.63 -8.47 -8.62
N ILE A 177 1.28 -8.77 -9.75
CA ILE A 177 2.59 -8.17 -10.05
C ILE A 177 2.48 -6.66 -10.24
N ILE A 178 1.41 -6.16 -10.87
CA ILE A 178 1.18 -4.73 -11.03
C ILE A 178 0.96 -4.08 -9.66
N GLY A 179 0.15 -4.65 -8.77
CA GLY A 179 -0.02 -4.15 -7.40
C GLY A 179 1.30 -4.12 -6.61
N ALA A 180 2.05 -5.23 -6.67
CA ALA A 180 3.36 -5.32 -6.01
C ALA A 180 4.35 -4.30 -6.57
N TYR A 181 4.42 -4.14 -7.89
CA TYR A 181 5.31 -3.18 -8.53
C TYR A 181 4.87 -1.72 -8.31
N SER A 182 3.57 -1.45 -8.24
CA SER A 182 3.06 -0.10 -7.95
C SER A 182 3.52 0.38 -6.58
N ARG A 183 3.60 -0.52 -5.57
CA ARG A 183 4.03 -0.16 -4.21
C ARG A 183 5.52 -0.35 -3.94
N TYR A 184 6.11 -1.42 -4.46
CA TYR A 184 7.47 -1.88 -4.12
C TYR A 184 8.43 -1.85 -5.30
N GLY A 185 7.96 -1.32 -6.43
CA GLY A 185 8.71 -1.34 -7.68
C GLY A 185 9.70 -0.21 -7.78
N GLU A 186 10.90 -0.55 -8.25
CA GLU A 186 11.92 0.39 -8.71
C GLU A 186 12.26 0.07 -10.16
N GLN A 187 12.60 1.09 -10.94
CA GLN A 187 13.19 0.89 -12.27
C GLN A 187 14.65 1.36 -12.20
N LYS A 188 15.59 0.44 -12.47
CA LYS A 188 17.00 0.75 -12.59
C LYS A 188 17.41 0.48 -14.03
N GLU A 189 17.67 1.57 -14.76
CA GLU A 189 17.98 1.53 -16.19
C GLU A 189 16.88 0.81 -16.99
N THR A 190 17.21 -0.36 -17.57
CA THR A 190 16.33 -1.18 -18.41
C THR A 190 15.66 -2.32 -17.65
N ARG A 191 15.96 -2.49 -16.36
CA ARG A 191 15.45 -3.61 -15.54
C ARG A 191 14.41 -3.13 -14.54
N TYR A 192 13.34 -3.91 -14.43
CA TYR A 192 12.31 -3.74 -13.41
C TYR A 192 12.76 -4.48 -12.15
N CYS A 193 12.49 -3.91 -10.99
CA CYS A 193 12.85 -4.48 -9.69
C CYS A 193 11.65 -4.41 -8.75
N ILE A 194 11.42 -5.45 -7.97
CA ILE A 194 10.53 -5.42 -6.79
C ILE A 194 11.42 -5.59 -5.55
N SER A 195 11.32 -4.66 -4.61
CA SER A 195 12.13 -4.58 -3.38
C SER A 195 11.25 -4.81 -2.15
N LEU A 196 11.46 -5.91 -1.44
CA LEU A 196 10.64 -6.33 -0.30
C LEU A 196 11.52 -6.55 0.94
N TYR A 197 11.26 -5.80 2.00
CA TYR A 197 11.94 -5.94 3.28
C TYR A 197 11.27 -7.01 4.14
N ASN A 198 12.05 -7.92 4.73
CA ASN A 198 11.60 -8.99 5.63
C ASN A 198 10.36 -9.76 5.14
N SER A 199 10.21 -9.92 3.82
CA SER A 199 9.06 -10.60 3.24
C SER A 199 9.05 -12.09 3.61
N VAL A 200 7.93 -12.54 4.15
CA VAL A 200 7.70 -13.93 4.56
C VAL A 200 7.30 -14.79 3.36
N SER A 201 6.36 -14.33 2.53
CA SER A 201 5.78 -15.15 1.46
C SER A 201 5.72 -14.45 0.11
N LYS A 202 5.49 -13.12 0.09
CA LYS A 202 5.27 -12.37 -1.15
C LYS A 202 6.46 -12.43 -2.11
N TYR A 203 7.69 -12.41 -1.60
CA TYR A 203 8.90 -12.47 -2.40
C TYR A 203 8.94 -13.68 -3.34
N GLU A 204 8.73 -14.89 -2.80
CA GLU A 204 8.74 -16.11 -3.61
C GLU A 204 7.54 -16.18 -4.56
N TYR A 205 6.38 -15.64 -4.17
CA TYR A 205 5.24 -15.48 -5.07
C TYR A 205 5.55 -14.59 -6.28
N CYS A 206 6.19 -13.43 -6.07
CA CYS A 206 6.60 -12.55 -7.15
C CYS A 206 7.50 -13.30 -8.14
N ILE A 207 8.51 -14.02 -7.66
CA ILE A 207 9.42 -14.81 -8.52
C ILE A 207 8.66 -15.89 -9.29
N ALA A 208 7.83 -16.68 -8.62
CA ALA A 208 7.10 -17.77 -9.24
C ALA A 208 6.16 -17.26 -10.33
N ILE A 209 5.44 -16.17 -10.06
CA ILE A 209 4.52 -15.56 -11.02
C ILE A 209 5.27 -14.95 -12.19
N LEU A 210 6.39 -14.24 -11.97
CA LEU A 210 7.21 -13.68 -13.04
C LEU A 210 7.68 -14.78 -14.02
N LYS A 211 8.08 -15.95 -13.50
CA LYS A 211 8.41 -17.13 -14.33
C LYS A 211 7.21 -17.64 -15.12
N GLN A 212 6.04 -17.74 -14.49
CA GLN A 212 4.81 -18.19 -15.16
C GLN A 212 4.36 -17.22 -16.26
N LEU A 213 4.54 -15.92 -16.05
CA LEU A 213 4.27 -14.85 -17.03
C LEU A 213 5.35 -14.72 -18.11
N LYS A 214 6.30 -15.66 -18.18
CA LYS A 214 7.38 -15.73 -19.18
C LYS A 214 8.28 -14.49 -19.17
N CYS A 215 8.48 -13.88 -18.01
CA CYS A 215 9.51 -12.86 -17.83
C CYS A 215 10.91 -13.50 -17.93
N THR A 216 11.89 -12.71 -18.35
CA THR A 216 13.26 -13.17 -18.59
C THR A 216 14.23 -12.44 -17.67
N ASN A 217 15.48 -12.93 -17.58
CA ASN A 217 16.55 -12.35 -16.75
C ASN A 217 16.09 -12.12 -15.31
N ILE A 218 15.43 -13.12 -14.71
CA ILE A 218 14.95 -13.06 -13.33
C ILE A 218 16.15 -13.30 -12.41
N GLU A 219 16.60 -12.23 -11.74
CA GLU A 219 17.74 -12.26 -10.82
C GLU A 219 17.25 -12.05 -9.39
N LYS A 220 17.60 -12.97 -8.50
CA LYS A 220 17.32 -12.88 -7.07
C LYS A 220 18.52 -12.26 -6.35
N LYS A 221 18.28 -11.25 -5.52
CA LYS A 221 19.31 -10.70 -4.62
C LYS A 221 18.74 -10.56 -3.23
N ILE A 222 19.47 -11.07 -2.24
CA ILE A 222 19.14 -10.91 -0.82
C ILE A 222 20.32 -10.16 -0.20
N THR A 223 20.03 -9.06 0.47
CA THR A 223 20.99 -8.34 1.31
C THR A 223 20.58 -8.62 2.75
N ASP A 224 21.32 -9.50 3.43
CA ASP A 224 21.10 -9.94 4.81
C ASP A 224 22.10 -9.33 5.80
N ASN A 225 23.11 -8.62 5.30
CA ASN A 225 24.08 -7.86 6.10
C ASN A 225 23.49 -6.60 6.76
N ASN A 226 22.20 -6.32 6.58
CA ASN A 226 21.48 -5.20 7.15
C ASN A 226 20.13 -5.64 7.75
N ILE A 227 19.69 -4.91 8.78
CA ILE A 227 18.33 -5.04 9.32
C ILE A 227 17.57 -3.76 8.93
N PRO A 228 16.43 -3.86 8.23
CA PRO A 228 15.77 -5.10 7.79
C PRO A 228 16.46 -5.77 6.58
N THR A 229 16.34 -7.10 6.48
CA THR A 229 16.83 -7.87 5.33
C THR A 229 16.07 -7.45 4.09
N ASN A 230 16.80 -7.04 3.05
CA ASN A 230 16.20 -6.63 1.79
C ASN A 230 16.22 -7.77 0.77
N LYS A 231 15.06 -8.13 0.23
CA LYS A 231 14.91 -9.13 -0.83
C LYS A 231 14.49 -8.43 -2.12
N LEU A 232 15.36 -8.48 -3.13
CA LEU A 232 15.16 -7.89 -4.45
C LEU A 232 14.96 -8.98 -5.50
N VAL A 233 14.07 -8.73 -6.44
CA VAL A 233 13.93 -9.51 -7.67
C VAL A 233 13.96 -8.57 -8.86
N TYR A 234 15.00 -8.70 -9.69
CA TYR A 234 15.10 -8.01 -10.97
C TYR A 234 14.51 -8.88 -12.08
N PHE A 235 13.91 -8.26 -13.09
CA PHE A 235 13.36 -8.97 -14.23
C PHE A 235 13.24 -8.07 -15.48
N LYS A 236 13.21 -8.73 -16.65
CA LYS A 236 12.75 -8.17 -17.91
C LYS A 236 11.33 -8.65 -18.16
N PRO A 237 10.31 -7.76 -18.23
CA PRO A 237 8.92 -8.18 -18.36
C PRO A 237 8.67 -8.84 -19.72
N SER A 238 7.72 -9.77 -19.75
CA SER A 238 7.17 -10.26 -21.01
C SER A 238 6.44 -9.15 -21.76
N ARG A 239 6.18 -9.35 -23.06
CA ARG A 239 5.46 -8.36 -23.88
C ARG A 239 4.09 -8.01 -23.28
N GLU A 240 3.39 -9.00 -22.74
CA GLU A 240 2.08 -8.81 -22.13
C GLU A 240 2.17 -8.01 -20.83
N LEU A 241 3.00 -8.44 -19.87
CA LEU A 241 3.15 -7.74 -18.59
C LEU A 241 3.63 -6.29 -18.78
N LYS A 242 4.50 -6.04 -19.77
CA LYS A 242 5.01 -4.71 -20.07
C LYS A 242 3.88 -3.73 -20.41
N LYS A 243 2.84 -4.15 -21.15
CA LYS A 243 1.69 -3.30 -21.48
C LYS A 243 1.03 -2.76 -20.22
N TYR A 244 0.83 -3.63 -19.24
CA TYR A 244 0.23 -3.25 -17.96
C TYR A 244 1.16 -2.37 -17.13
N LEU A 245 2.45 -2.70 -17.05
CA LEU A 245 3.44 -1.88 -16.34
C LEU A 245 3.50 -0.45 -16.91
N ASP A 246 3.43 -0.31 -18.23
CA ASP A 246 3.43 0.99 -18.90
C ASP A 246 2.10 1.75 -18.68
N ALA A 247 0.95 1.06 -18.74
CA ALA A 247 -0.38 1.65 -18.57
C ALA A 247 -0.64 2.12 -17.14
N TYR A 248 -0.16 1.37 -16.14
CA TYR A 248 -0.38 1.64 -14.72
C TYR A 248 0.79 2.36 -14.03
N LYS A 249 1.76 2.88 -14.82
CA LYS A 249 2.94 3.58 -14.28
C LYS A 249 2.60 4.80 -13.42
N PHE A 250 1.44 5.42 -13.65
CA PHE A 250 0.97 6.60 -12.91
C PHE A 250 0.62 6.31 -11.43
N LEU A 251 0.49 5.02 -11.06
CA LEU A 251 0.23 4.61 -9.69
C LEU A 251 1.48 4.59 -8.80
N ARG A 252 2.67 4.74 -9.38
CA ARG A 252 3.93 4.68 -8.65
C ARG A 252 4.26 6.00 -7.96
N LEU A 253 4.97 5.86 -6.85
CA LEU A 253 5.65 6.92 -6.10
C LEU A 253 6.75 7.59 -6.93
#